data_AF-A0A225DQZ3-F1
#
_entry.id   AF-A0A225DQZ3-F1
#
_cell.length_a   1.000
_cell.length_b   1.000
_cell.length_c   1.000
_cell.angle_alpha   90.00
_cell.angle_beta   90.00
_cell.angle_gamma   90.00
#
_symmetry.space_group_name_H-M   'P 1'
#
loop_
_entity.id
_entity.type
_entity.pdbx_description
1 polymer ?
#
loop_
_entity_poly.entity_id
_entity_poly.type
_entity_poly.pdbx_seq_one_letter_code
_entity_poly.pdbx_strand_id
1 'polypeptide(L)'
;MRFPITSFVVIAVLAAAPVVGRAADLPCAKCDAAKTAPPEMVKKSFFVADLLAPIPSHFLLDVMQAGAITSSAPSNVSDPAVDAKKLIKLVVGMVQPSTWNYLGGDGEINFYEMSNCLIVKNTPEVVAEVTGLLEALRRLRLGSIAFECRLIHAPVGYREANLWTKNADPADPTVALLKEEQVSKLMMATQQSKDMSTMQLPKVTLFNNQTSTVGMFDSVTKTFLTGLEPTPKNANGSSTNLPTPKFESVTFGSAFQFGGEISADAKSVKMTFKMKATELDGPVALMPVTHMITPVFEGGSQGVPVPFTQFVQQPTIVRRTVDRTVTLTDGGTVAIPLGKHIPLPEANEAPITLRARLFRKVAKPVEQESIALVTVRVIPPEPEDTKPAAGVVRAAGTAPKAKAPAPSCPARSPAAEHVVAYRKACIEGRTQDAMKAAMLALAADPKCFADETPSCCAGEE
;
A
#
# COMPACT_ATOMS: atom_id res chain seq x y z
N MET A 1 -45.70 -37.57 7.67
CA MET A 1 -44.26 -37.87 7.65
C MET A 1 -44.04 -39.28 7.13
N ARG A 2 -43.01 -39.44 6.28
CA ARG A 2 -42.44 -40.65 5.64
C ARG A 2 -42.82 -40.89 4.15
N PHE A 3 -41.74 -40.92 3.35
CA PHE A 3 -41.47 -41.24 1.91
C PHE A 3 -42.29 -42.40 1.31
N PRO A 4 -42.36 -42.65 -0.04
CA PRO A 4 -41.27 -42.58 -1.06
C PRO A 4 -41.70 -42.24 -2.53
N ILE A 5 -40.76 -42.32 -3.51
CA ILE A 5 -40.83 -43.13 -4.76
C ILE A 5 -39.94 -42.55 -5.89
N THR A 6 -39.09 -43.44 -6.39
CA THR A 6 -38.18 -43.42 -7.55
C THR A 6 -38.89 -43.53 -8.90
N SER A 7 -38.39 -42.87 -9.95
CA SER A 7 -38.67 -43.26 -11.35
C SER A 7 -37.64 -42.69 -12.36
N PHE A 8 -37.00 -43.62 -13.10
CA PHE A 8 -36.54 -43.62 -14.52
C PHE A 8 -35.88 -42.37 -15.16
N VAL A 9 -34.83 -42.48 -16.00
CA VAL A 9 -34.85 -43.02 -17.38
C VAL A 9 -33.43 -43.41 -17.85
N VAL A 10 -33.37 -44.52 -18.60
CA VAL A 10 -32.22 -45.12 -19.31
C VAL A 10 -32.16 -44.58 -20.76
N ILE A 11 -30.98 -44.26 -21.28
CA ILE A 11 -30.75 -43.99 -22.72
C ILE A 11 -29.78 -45.03 -23.29
N ALA A 12 -30.22 -45.69 -24.36
CA ALA A 12 -29.57 -46.80 -25.03
C ALA A 12 -28.56 -46.35 -26.11
N VAL A 13 -27.52 -47.17 -26.26
CA VAL A 13 -26.43 -47.12 -27.24
C VAL A 13 -26.84 -47.87 -28.51
N LEU A 14 -26.46 -47.36 -29.69
CA LEU A 14 -26.51 -48.11 -30.94
C LEU A 14 -25.21 -47.92 -31.74
N ALA A 15 -24.53 -49.04 -31.96
CA ALA A 15 -23.34 -49.19 -32.79
C ALA A 15 -23.73 -49.95 -34.08
N ALA A 16 -23.11 -49.60 -35.21
CA ALA A 16 -23.12 -50.40 -36.43
C ALA A 16 -21.77 -50.24 -37.17
N ALA A 17 -21.25 -51.36 -37.65
CA ALA A 17 -20.03 -51.51 -38.45
C ALA A 17 -20.37 -52.30 -39.76
N PRO A 18 -19.42 -52.70 -40.65
CA PRO A 18 -19.15 -52.04 -41.93
C PRO A 18 -19.26 -52.98 -43.17
N VAL A 19 -19.22 -52.43 -44.40
CA VAL A 19 -18.95 -53.21 -45.64
C VAL A 19 -18.06 -52.42 -46.63
N VAL A 20 -17.22 -53.18 -47.32
CA VAL A 20 -16.01 -52.90 -48.11
C VAL A 20 -16.25 -52.30 -49.50
N GLY A 21 -15.31 -51.46 -49.97
CA GLY A 21 -15.11 -51.11 -51.38
C GLY A 21 -13.71 -50.51 -51.62
N ARG A 22 -12.95 -51.10 -52.55
CA ARG A 22 -11.49 -50.90 -52.75
C ARG A 22 -11.21 -50.01 -53.98
N ALA A 23 -10.27 -49.07 -53.81
CA ALA A 23 -9.37 -48.35 -54.73
C ALA A 23 -9.61 -48.27 -56.26
N ALA A 24 -9.55 -47.03 -56.81
CA ALA A 24 -8.69 -46.67 -57.96
C ALA A 24 -8.50 -45.12 -58.08
N ASP A 25 -7.23 -44.72 -58.01
CA ASP A 25 -6.53 -43.59 -58.65
C ASP A 25 -6.88 -42.10 -58.44
N LEU A 26 -5.85 -41.38 -57.94
CA LEU A 26 -5.66 -39.94 -57.87
C LEU A 26 -5.56 -39.27 -59.26
N PRO A 27 -5.68 -37.93 -59.33
CA PRO A 27 -4.43 -37.16 -59.39
C PRO A 27 -4.37 -36.03 -58.36
N CYS A 28 -3.29 -36.03 -57.58
CA CYS A 28 -2.77 -34.85 -56.90
C CYS A 28 -1.79 -34.18 -57.85
N ALA A 29 -1.90 -32.86 -58.07
CA ALA A 29 -0.76 -31.98 -58.30
C ALA A 29 -1.17 -30.51 -58.41
N LYS A 30 -0.43 -29.67 -57.66
CA LYS A 30 -0.30 -28.20 -57.72
C LYS A 30 -1.31 -27.46 -56.84
N CYS A 31 -1.03 -27.32 -55.55
CA CYS A 31 -0.09 -26.34 -54.95
C CYS A 31 -0.56 -24.88 -55.11
N ASP A 32 -1.76 -24.56 -54.62
CA ASP A 32 -2.04 -23.20 -54.13
C ASP A 32 -1.92 -23.20 -52.61
N ALA A 33 -0.73 -23.57 -52.12
CA ALA A 33 -0.28 -23.05 -50.85
C ALA A 33 0.04 -21.58 -51.10
N ALA A 34 -0.99 -20.73 -51.02
CA ALA A 34 -0.77 -19.33 -50.74
C ALA A 34 0.13 -19.30 -49.50
N LYS A 35 1.41 -19.00 -49.72
CA LYS A 35 2.32 -18.60 -48.65
C LYS A 35 1.74 -17.30 -48.09
N THR A 36 0.74 -17.41 -47.22
CA THR A 36 0.55 -16.42 -46.18
C THR A 36 1.89 -16.40 -45.44
N ALA A 37 2.63 -15.32 -45.65
CA ALA A 37 3.85 -15.08 -44.89
C ALA A 37 3.53 -15.32 -43.40
N PRO A 38 4.45 -15.95 -42.64
CA PRO A 38 4.24 -16.11 -41.20
C PRO A 38 3.86 -14.75 -40.63
N PRO A 39 2.76 -14.67 -39.85
CA PRO A 39 2.25 -13.38 -39.39
C PRO A 39 3.38 -12.65 -38.66
N GLU A 40 3.61 -11.40 -39.05
CA GLU A 40 4.67 -10.58 -38.48
C GLU A 40 4.46 -10.49 -36.96
N MET A 41 5.38 -11.10 -36.21
CA MET A 41 5.32 -11.07 -34.76
C MET A 41 5.99 -9.79 -34.25
N VAL A 42 5.23 -9.02 -33.48
CA VAL A 42 5.71 -7.80 -32.86
C VAL A 42 5.98 -8.07 -31.38
N LYS A 43 7.11 -7.58 -30.89
CA LYS A 43 7.47 -7.60 -29.47
C LYS A 43 7.21 -6.22 -28.87
N LYS A 44 6.35 -6.15 -27.85
CA LYS A 44 6.04 -4.90 -27.14
C LYS A 44 6.18 -5.10 -25.64
N SER A 45 6.76 -4.10 -24.97
CA SER A 45 6.91 -4.04 -23.51
C SER A 45 5.82 -3.15 -22.90
N PHE A 46 5.17 -3.64 -21.86
CA PHE A 46 4.17 -2.90 -21.09
C PHE A 46 4.62 -2.77 -19.64
N PHE A 47 4.73 -1.54 -19.13
CA PHE A 47 4.96 -1.29 -17.70
C PHE A 47 3.67 -1.59 -16.93
N VAL A 48 3.73 -2.47 -15.93
CA VAL A 48 2.53 -2.93 -15.19
C VAL A 48 2.67 -2.74 -13.68
N ALA A 49 3.66 -1.98 -13.22
CA ALA A 49 3.88 -1.71 -11.80
C ALA A 49 2.64 -1.14 -11.08
N ASP A 50 1.88 -0.30 -11.77
CA ASP A 50 0.61 0.29 -11.34
C ASP A 50 -0.49 -0.77 -11.11
N LEU A 51 -0.52 -1.80 -11.94
CA LEU A 51 -1.45 -2.93 -11.84
C LEU A 51 -0.98 -4.03 -10.87
N LEU A 52 0.30 -4.00 -10.47
CA LEU A 52 0.90 -5.02 -9.60
C LEU A 52 1.14 -4.54 -8.17
N ALA A 53 0.75 -3.30 -7.84
CA ALA A 53 1.01 -2.70 -6.53
C ALA A 53 0.60 -3.66 -5.39
N PRO A 54 1.57 -4.13 -4.58
CA PRO A 54 1.29 -5.02 -3.47
C PRO A 54 0.40 -4.29 -2.48
N ILE A 55 -0.67 -4.94 -2.03
CA ILE A 55 -1.50 -4.43 -0.94
C ILE A 55 -0.79 -4.87 0.34
N PRO A 56 -0.10 -3.99 1.09
CA PRO A 56 0.39 -4.37 2.41
C PRO A 56 -0.84 -4.56 3.31
N SER A 57 -1.27 -5.79 3.41
CA SER A 57 -2.31 -6.16 4.34
C SER A 57 -1.69 -6.21 5.74
N HIS A 58 -2.22 -5.39 6.64
CA HIS A 58 -2.15 -5.57 8.10
C HIS A 58 -0.84 -5.32 8.86
N PHE A 59 0.23 -4.75 8.28
CA PHE A 59 1.49 -4.54 9.03
C PHE A 59 1.31 -3.95 10.44
N LEU A 60 0.57 -2.85 10.57
CA LEU A 60 0.35 -2.21 11.87
C LEU A 60 -0.67 -2.93 12.77
N LEU A 61 -1.71 -3.55 12.20
CA LEU A 61 -2.71 -4.30 12.97
C LEU A 61 -2.13 -5.60 13.57
N ASP A 62 -1.15 -6.19 12.89
CA ASP A 62 -0.48 -7.42 13.32
C ASP A 62 0.61 -7.10 14.34
N VAL A 63 1.33 -5.98 14.19
CA VAL A 63 2.25 -5.44 15.22
C VAL A 63 1.53 -5.23 16.56
N MET A 64 0.30 -4.71 16.54
CA MET A 64 -0.50 -4.56 17.77
C MET A 64 -0.96 -5.89 18.38
N GLN A 65 -1.06 -6.95 17.58
CA GLN A 65 -1.52 -8.27 18.03
C GLN A 65 -0.35 -9.13 18.53
N ALA A 66 0.84 -8.98 17.95
CA ALA A 66 2.02 -9.79 18.25
C ALA A 66 2.89 -9.27 19.40
N GLY A 67 2.72 -8.01 19.85
CA GLY A 67 3.51 -7.42 20.95
C GLY A 67 5.02 -7.26 20.68
N ALA A 68 5.53 -7.83 19.61
CA ALA A 68 6.92 -7.76 19.21
C ALA A 68 7.03 -7.26 17.77
N ILE A 69 8.02 -6.40 17.52
CA ILE A 69 8.57 -6.18 16.18
C ILE A 69 9.39 -7.44 15.87
N THR A 70 8.74 -8.56 15.56
CA THR A 70 9.47 -9.64 14.88
C THR A 70 9.64 -9.17 13.44
N SER A 71 10.86 -9.19 12.93
CA SER A 71 11.21 -8.85 11.54
C SER A 71 10.53 -9.76 10.49
N SER A 72 9.69 -10.69 10.93
CA SER A 72 8.77 -11.43 10.08
C SER A 72 7.53 -10.57 9.84
N ALA A 73 7.60 -9.72 8.81
CA ALA A 73 6.42 -9.10 8.23
C ALA A 73 5.30 -10.16 8.08
N PRO A 74 4.03 -9.84 8.41
CA PRO A 74 2.94 -10.75 8.17
C PRO A 74 2.92 -11.15 6.69
N SER A 75 2.84 -12.45 6.44
CA SER A 75 3.05 -13.14 5.17
C SER A 75 1.95 -12.93 4.12
N ASN A 76 1.24 -11.80 4.15
CA ASN A 76 0.24 -11.42 3.16
C ASN A 76 0.60 -10.09 2.46
N VAL A 77 1.90 -9.84 2.26
CA VAL A 77 2.31 -8.96 1.15
C VAL A 77 2.25 -9.82 -0.10
N SER A 78 1.32 -9.55 -1.01
CA SER A 78 1.25 -10.28 -2.25
C SER A 78 2.56 -10.07 -3.03
N ASP A 79 3.25 -11.18 -3.30
CA ASP A 79 4.47 -11.16 -4.10
C ASP A 79 4.10 -10.62 -5.50
N PRO A 80 4.78 -9.58 -6.01
CA PRO A 80 4.50 -9.02 -7.34
C PRO A 80 4.55 -10.10 -8.44
N ALA A 81 5.35 -11.15 -8.26
CA ALA A 81 5.37 -12.29 -9.18
C ALA A 81 4.07 -13.10 -9.17
N VAL A 82 3.41 -13.23 -8.02
CA VAL A 82 2.12 -13.91 -7.88
C VAL A 82 1.00 -13.10 -8.53
N ASP A 83 0.99 -11.78 -8.32
CA ASP A 83 0.00 -10.90 -8.94
C ASP A 83 0.24 -10.77 -10.46
N ALA A 84 1.49 -10.79 -10.90
CA ALA A 84 1.84 -10.84 -12.32
C ALA A 84 1.33 -12.12 -13.00
N LYS A 85 1.43 -13.27 -12.33
CA LYS A 85 0.86 -14.54 -12.83
C LYS A 85 -0.66 -14.46 -12.99
N LYS A 86 -1.37 -13.79 -12.07
CA LYS A 86 -2.82 -13.57 -12.19
C LYS A 86 -3.14 -12.66 -13.38
N LEU A 87 -2.38 -11.59 -13.57
CA LEU A 87 -2.53 -10.68 -14.71
C LEU A 87 -2.26 -11.40 -16.04
N ILE A 88 -1.18 -12.18 -16.12
CA ILE A 88 -0.87 -13.02 -17.29
C ILE A 88 -2.05 -13.93 -17.59
N LYS A 89 -2.54 -14.69 -16.61
CA LYS A 89 -3.67 -15.61 -16.79
C LYS A 89 -4.93 -14.90 -17.30
N LEU A 90 -5.18 -13.67 -16.86
CA LEU A 90 -6.31 -12.87 -17.32
C LEU A 90 -6.12 -12.43 -18.78
N VAL A 91 -4.94 -11.93 -19.16
CA VAL A 91 -4.61 -11.52 -20.54
C VAL A 91 -4.73 -12.72 -21.48
N VAL A 92 -4.11 -13.83 -21.10
CA VAL A 92 -4.14 -15.14 -21.76
C VAL A 92 -5.57 -15.65 -22.00
N GLY A 93 -6.44 -15.53 -21.00
CA GLY A 93 -7.80 -16.05 -21.06
C GLY A 93 -8.78 -15.16 -21.84
N MET A 94 -8.55 -13.85 -21.86
CA MET A 94 -9.45 -12.87 -22.50
C MET A 94 -9.05 -12.58 -23.95
N VAL A 95 -7.76 -12.50 -24.24
CA VAL A 95 -7.24 -12.08 -25.55
C VAL A 95 -6.86 -13.31 -26.36
N GLN A 96 -7.65 -13.63 -27.39
CA GLN A 96 -7.44 -14.70 -28.38
C GLN A 96 -6.64 -15.92 -27.86
N PRO A 97 -7.24 -16.77 -27.00
CA PRO A 97 -6.52 -17.82 -26.27
C PRO A 97 -5.74 -18.80 -27.16
N SER A 98 -6.24 -19.08 -28.36
CA SER A 98 -5.59 -19.98 -29.33
C SER A 98 -4.25 -19.49 -29.86
N THR A 99 -3.94 -18.19 -29.72
CA THR A 99 -2.71 -17.60 -30.29
C THR A 99 -1.47 -17.83 -29.43
N TRP A 100 -1.62 -18.31 -28.19
CA TRP A 100 -0.53 -18.37 -27.24
C TRP A 100 0.10 -19.76 -27.12
N ASN A 101 1.39 -19.81 -26.79
CA ASN A 101 2.22 -21.02 -26.72
C ASN A 101 1.65 -22.13 -25.83
N TYR A 102 1.12 -21.78 -24.66
CA TYR A 102 0.54 -22.76 -23.73
C TYR A 102 -0.79 -23.39 -24.23
N LEU A 103 -1.40 -22.85 -25.30
CA LEU A 103 -2.57 -23.40 -26.00
C LEU A 103 -2.27 -23.79 -27.46
N GLY A 104 -0.99 -23.86 -27.84
CA GLY A 104 -0.54 -24.33 -29.16
C GLY A 104 -0.37 -23.26 -30.23
N GLY A 105 -0.37 -21.97 -29.87
CA GLY A 105 -0.02 -20.86 -30.78
C GLY A 105 1.43 -20.38 -30.64
N ASP A 106 1.84 -19.39 -31.44
CA ASP A 106 3.23 -18.88 -31.45
C ASP A 106 3.49 -17.71 -30.48
N GLY A 107 2.44 -17.24 -29.78
CA GLY A 107 2.47 -16.09 -28.91
C GLY A 107 3.14 -16.37 -27.55
N GLU A 108 3.96 -15.43 -27.08
CA GLU A 108 4.71 -15.52 -25.83
C GLU A 108 4.44 -14.30 -24.94
N ILE A 109 4.32 -14.53 -23.63
CA ILE A 109 4.11 -13.49 -22.62
C ILE A 109 4.97 -13.77 -21.39
N ASN A 110 5.89 -12.86 -21.10
CA ASN A 110 6.85 -13.00 -20.00
C ASN A 110 6.81 -11.77 -19.09
N PHE A 111 6.87 -11.99 -17.78
CA PHE A 111 6.99 -10.93 -16.79
C PHE A 111 8.43 -10.80 -16.31
N TYR A 112 8.90 -9.56 -16.17
CA TYR A 112 10.22 -9.22 -15.66
C TYR A 112 10.07 -8.42 -14.38
N GLU A 113 10.42 -9.05 -13.25
CA GLU A 113 10.28 -8.50 -11.90
C GLU A 113 11.09 -7.21 -11.71
N MET A 114 12.35 -7.18 -12.18
CA MET A 114 13.25 -6.03 -11.99
C MET A 114 12.69 -4.72 -12.56
N SER A 115 11.96 -4.80 -13.68
CA SER A 115 11.39 -3.63 -14.35
C SER A 115 9.87 -3.54 -14.21
N ASN A 116 9.23 -4.47 -13.50
CA ASN A 116 7.77 -4.65 -13.45
C ASN A 116 7.11 -4.52 -14.84
N CYS A 117 7.71 -5.20 -15.82
CA CYS A 117 7.29 -5.13 -17.22
C CYS A 117 6.75 -6.47 -17.71
N LEU A 118 5.65 -6.40 -18.47
CA LEU A 118 5.11 -7.49 -19.24
C LEU A 118 5.61 -7.37 -20.69
N ILE A 119 6.41 -8.32 -21.15
CA ILE A 119 6.86 -8.39 -22.53
C ILE A 119 5.96 -9.37 -23.28
N VAL A 120 5.27 -8.87 -24.29
CA VAL A 120 4.34 -9.64 -25.13
C VAL A 120 4.93 -9.74 -26.53
N LYS A 121 4.98 -10.95 -27.07
CA LYS A 121 5.34 -11.24 -28.45
C LYS A 121 4.16 -11.97 -29.11
N ASN A 122 3.47 -11.30 -30.02
CA ASN A 122 2.35 -11.88 -30.76
C ASN A 122 2.10 -11.05 -32.03
N THR A 123 1.04 -11.35 -32.79
CA THR A 123 0.61 -10.55 -33.94
C THR A 123 0.26 -9.11 -33.52
N PRO A 124 0.39 -8.11 -34.42
CA PRO A 124 0.11 -6.70 -34.08
C PRO A 124 -1.33 -6.47 -33.61
N GLU A 125 -2.29 -7.24 -34.13
CA GLU A 125 -3.69 -7.18 -33.71
C GLU A 125 -3.87 -7.62 -32.26
N VAL A 126 -3.26 -8.75 -31.87
CA VAL A 126 -3.31 -9.23 -30.48
C VAL A 126 -2.62 -8.25 -29.54
N VAL A 127 -1.47 -7.70 -29.93
CA VAL A 127 -0.74 -6.70 -29.12
C VAL A 127 -1.58 -5.43 -28.91
N ALA A 128 -2.36 -5.01 -29.90
CA ALA A 128 -3.30 -3.88 -29.77
C ALA A 128 -4.44 -4.20 -28.80
N GLU A 129 -5.00 -5.42 -28.86
CA GLU A 129 -6.04 -5.88 -27.93
C GLU A 129 -5.53 -5.96 -26.49
N VAL A 130 -4.31 -6.48 -26.27
CA VAL A 130 -3.65 -6.46 -24.95
C VAL A 130 -3.47 -5.03 -24.46
N THR A 131 -3.11 -4.09 -25.34
CA THR A 131 -2.98 -2.67 -24.99
C THR A 131 -4.31 -2.12 -24.46
N GLY A 132 -5.40 -2.34 -25.20
CA GLY A 132 -6.74 -1.88 -24.79
C GLY A 132 -7.23 -2.52 -23.49
N LEU A 133 -6.93 -3.80 -23.26
CA LEU A 133 -7.26 -4.47 -22.00
C LEU A 133 -6.50 -3.87 -20.81
N LEU A 134 -5.19 -3.65 -20.94
CA LEU A 134 -4.39 -3.04 -19.88
C LEU A 134 -4.85 -1.61 -19.59
N GLU A 135 -5.20 -0.82 -20.61
CA GLU A 135 -5.77 0.51 -20.44
C GLU A 135 -7.13 0.48 -19.73
N ALA A 136 -8.00 -0.48 -20.06
CA ALA A 136 -9.28 -0.67 -19.38
C ALA A 136 -9.08 -1.03 -17.90
N LEU A 137 -8.13 -1.90 -17.58
CA LEU A 137 -7.78 -2.26 -16.19
C LEU A 137 -7.23 -1.05 -15.41
N ARG A 138 -6.40 -0.22 -16.05
CA ARG A 138 -5.93 1.04 -15.44
C ARG A 138 -7.08 1.97 -15.14
N ARG A 139 -7.99 2.19 -16.09
CA ARG A 139 -9.16 3.06 -15.89
C ARG A 139 -10.02 2.62 -14.69
N LEU A 140 -10.17 1.32 -14.47
CA LEU A 140 -10.91 0.78 -13.31
C LEU A 140 -10.17 0.95 -11.97
N ARG A 141 -8.84 1.04 -12.00
CA ARG A 141 -7.99 1.13 -10.79
C ARG A 141 -7.57 2.56 -10.43
N LEU A 142 -7.72 3.50 -11.37
CA LEU A 142 -7.30 4.90 -11.23
C LEU A 142 -8.24 5.76 -10.36
N GLY A 143 -9.37 5.22 -9.90
CA GLY A 143 -10.18 5.89 -8.88
C GLY A 143 -9.46 5.84 -7.53
N SER A 144 -9.22 7.02 -6.93
CA SER A 144 -8.71 7.11 -5.57
C SER A 144 -9.82 7.56 -4.61
N ILE A 145 -9.74 7.10 -3.38
CA ILE A 145 -10.71 7.33 -2.32
C ILE A 145 -9.98 8.02 -1.19
N ALA A 146 -10.43 9.21 -0.83
CA ALA A 146 -9.97 9.92 0.34
C ALA A 146 -10.88 9.64 1.54
N PHE A 147 -10.28 9.20 2.63
CA PHE A 147 -10.91 9.01 3.93
C PHE A 147 -10.44 10.12 4.87
N GLU A 148 -11.37 10.83 5.48
CA GLU A 148 -11.09 11.67 6.64
C GLU A 148 -11.84 11.12 7.84
N CYS A 149 -11.10 10.75 8.88
CA CYS A 149 -11.66 10.23 10.12
C CYS A 149 -11.46 11.24 11.24
N ARG A 150 -12.54 11.55 11.96
CA ARG A 150 -12.52 12.34 13.20
C ARG A 150 -13.06 11.49 14.33
N LEU A 151 -12.30 11.39 15.40
CA LEU A 151 -12.75 10.79 16.65
C LEU A 151 -13.43 11.86 17.49
N ILE A 152 -14.56 11.50 18.08
CA ILE A 152 -15.24 12.30 19.08
C ILE A 152 -15.33 11.46 20.34
N HIS A 153 -14.83 11.99 21.44
CA HIS A 153 -15.05 11.46 22.78
C HIS A 153 -16.19 12.25 23.40
N ALA A 154 -17.25 11.56 23.80
CA ALA A 154 -18.44 12.15 24.37
C ALA A 154 -18.80 11.45 25.69
N PRO A 155 -19.55 12.10 26.60
CA PRO A 155 -20.05 11.42 27.79
C PRO A 155 -21.00 10.27 27.41
N VAL A 156 -21.02 9.23 28.23
CA VAL A 156 -21.93 8.08 28.05
C VAL A 156 -23.39 8.56 27.97
N GLY A 157 -24.12 8.03 26.99
CA GLY A 157 -25.53 8.38 26.75
C GLY A 157 -25.73 9.47 25.70
N TYR A 158 -24.67 10.14 25.23
CA TYR A 158 -24.75 11.12 24.15
C TYR A 158 -25.35 10.51 22.85
N ARG A 159 -25.04 9.24 22.57
CA ARG A 159 -25.56 8.50 21.42
C ARG A 159 -27.08 8.30 21.44
N GLU A 160 -27.67 8.20 22.63
CA GLU A 160 -29.11 7.95 22.81
C GLU A 160 -29.95 9.20 22.50
N ALA A 161 -29.33 10.38 22.41
CA ALA A 161 -29.96 11.63 22.06
C ALA A 161 -30.22 11.76 20.53
N ASN A 162 -31.21 11.03 20.02
CA ASN A 162 -31.95 11.24 18.75
C ASN A 162 -31.20 11.26 17.40
N LEU A 163 -29.87 11.46 17.34
CA LEU A 163 -29.13 11.54 16.09
C LEU A 163 -28.94 10.16 15.44
N TRP A 164 -28.72 9.15 16.28
CA TRP A 164 -28.39 7.80 15.85
C TRP A 164 -29.61 7.02 15.37
N THR A 165 -30.68 7.06 16.17
CA THR A 165 -31.92 6.31 15.90
C THR A 165 -32.62 6.77 14.62
N LYS A 166 -32.49 8.05 14.25
CA LYS A 166 -33.12 8.62 13.05
C LYS A 166 -32.35 8.38 11.76
N ASN A 167 -31.04 8.16 11.86
CA ASN A 167 -30.15 8.05 10.71
C ASN A 167 -29.46 6.68 10.64
N ALA A 168 -30.02 5.68 11.32
CA ALA A 168 -29.46 4.34 11.36
C ALA A 168 -29.36 3.77 9.93
N ASP A 169 -28.22 3.17 9.60
CA ASP A 169 -28.04 2.49 8.33
C ASP A 169 -29.00 1.28 8.24
N PRO A 170 -29.72 1.07 7.11
CA PRO A 170 -30.60 -0.08 6.97
C PRO A 170 -29.88 -1.44 7.10
N ALA A 171 -28.60 -1.51 6.74
CA ALA A 171 -27.83 -2.75 6.81
C ALA A 171 -27.26 -3.01 8.22
N ASP A 172 -26.80 -1.97 8.91
CA ASP A 172 -26.35 -2.06 10.30
C ASP A 172 -26.95 -0.92 11.16
N PRO A 173 -27.97 -1.20 12.00
CA PRO A 173 -28.64 -0.16 12.78
C PRO A 173 -27.75 0.45 13.87
N THR A 174 -26.59 -0.15 14.13
CA THR A 174 -25.63 0.38 15.09
C THR A 174 -24.73 1.47 14.50
N VAL A 175 -24.79 1.71 13.20
CA VAL A 175 -24.09 2.78 12.48
C VAL A 175 -25.08 3.86 12.06
N ALA A 176 -24.67 5.13 12.02
CA ALA A 176 -25.52 6.22 11.54
C ALA A 176 -24.94 6.91 10.30
N LEU A 177 -25.75 7.06 9.26
CA LEU A 177 -25.43 7.77 8.01
C LEU A 177 -25.80 9.26 8.16
N LEU A 178 -24.79 10.13 8.24
CA LEU A 178 -24.99 11.55 8.50
C LEU A 178 -24.84 12.39 7.23
N LYS A 179 -25.72 13.38 7.08
CA LYS A 179 -25.58 14.46 6.11
C LYS A 179 -24.65 15.55 6.63
N GLU A 180 -24.06 16.33 5.74
CA GLU A 180 -23.13 17.42 6.08
C GLU A 180 -23.70 18.42 7.11
N GLU A 181 -24.98 18.79 6.99
CA GLU A 181 -25.65 19.66 7.97
C GLU A 181 -25.66 19.07 9.40
N GLN A 182 -25.88 17.76 9.51
CA GLN A 182 -25.93 17.06 10.79
C GLN A 182 -24.52 16.96 11.39
N VAL A 183 -23.51 16.72 10.54
CA VAL A 183 -22.10 16.71 10.95
C VAL A 183 -21.70 18.09 11.46
N SER A 184 -22.04 19.17 10.76
CA SER A 184 -21.74 20.54 11.19
C SER A 184 -22.37 20.86 12.55
N LYS A 185 -23.65 20.51 12.75
CA LYS A 185 -24.34 20.65 14.05
C LYS A 185 -23.66 19.85 15.15
N LEU A 186 -23.24 18.62 14.87
CA LEU A 186 -22.52 17.78 15.82
C LEU A 186 -21.15 18.36 16.18
N MET A 187 -20.42 18.90 15.20
CA MET A 187 -19.12 19.55 15.44
C MET A 187 -19.26 20.83 16.27
N MET A 188 -20.29 21.65 16.00
CA MET A 188 -20.59 22.82 16.83
C MET A 188 -20.92 22.43 18.28
N ALA A 189 -21.75 21.39 18.47
CA ALA A 189 -22.09 20.89 19.80
C ALA A 189 -20.85 20.35 20.53
N THR A 190 -19.97 19.65 19.82
CA THR A 190 -18.70 19.12 20.34
C THR A 190 -17.78 20.24 20.80
N GLN A 191 -17.67 21.33 20.04
CA GLN A 191 -16.83 22.48 20.40
C GLN A 191 -17.39 23.32 21.55
N GLN A 192 -18.72 23.33 21.72
CA GLN A 192 -19.38 24.09 22.78
C GLN A 192 -19.35 23.36 24.14
N SER A 193 -19.32 22.02 24.12
CA SER A 193 -19.30 21.22 25.34
C SER A 193 -17.89 21.07 25.90
N LYS A 194 -17.76 21.14 27.24
CA LYS A 194 -16.49 20.89 27.95
C LYS A 194 -16.22 19.40 28.15
N ASP A 195 -17.25 18.58 28.08
CA ASP A 195 -17.18 17.14 28.34
C ASP A 195 -16.95 16.33 27.05
N MET A 196 -16.89 17.02 25.91
CA MET A 196 -16.61 16.43 24.61
C MET A 196 -15.26 16.90 24.09
N SER A 197 -14.55 15.99 23.42
CA SER A 197 -13.29 16.29 22.75
C SER A 197 -13.33 15.71 21.34
N THR A 198 -12.72 16.41 20.39
CA THR A 198 -12.54 15.90 19.03
C THR A 198 -11.07 15.78 18.70
N MET A 199 -10.73 14.70 18.03
CA MET A 199 -9.40 14.42 17.51
C MET A 199 -9.53 14.07 16.03
N GLN A 200 -8.60 14.57 15.22
CA GLN A 200 -8.59 14.30 13.78
C GLN A 200 -7.46 13.34 13.43
N LEU A 201 -7.78 12.29 12.68
CA LEU A 201 -6.77 11.42 12.09
C LEU A 201 -6.21 12.05 10.80
N PRO A 202 -4.97 11.70 10.40
CA PRO A 202 -4.44 12.04 9.10
C PRO A 202 -5.41 11.64 7.98
N LYS A 203 -5.54 12.52 6.98
CA LYS A 203 -6.28 12.20 5.77
C LYS A 203 -5.54 11.12 4.99
N VAL A 204 -6.25 10.04 4.65
CA VAL A 204 -5.69 8.91 3.93
C VAL A 204 -6.31 8.84 2.55
N THR A 205 -5.48 8.78 1.52
CA THR A 205 -5.95 8.55 0.14
C THR A 205 -5.50 7.17 -0.30
N LEU A 206 -6.44 6.36 -0.79
CA LEU A 206 -6.23 4.97 -1.19
C LEU A 206 -6.66 4.77 -2.63
N PHE A 207 -5.98 3.90 -3.36
CA PHE A 207 -6.53 3.42 -4.63
C PHE A 207 -7.70 2.47 -4.38
N ASN A 208 -8.57 2.34 -5.38
CA ASN A 208 -9.68 1.40 -5.34
C ASN A 208 -9.20 -0.02 -4.97
N ASN A 209 -9.91 -0.70 -4.06
CA ASN A 209 -9.60 -2.01 -3.52
C ASN A 209 -8.28 -2.12 -2.72
N GLN A 210 -7.67 -1.00 -2.34
CA GLN A 210 -6.58 -1.01 -1.37
C GLN A 210 -7.07 -0.83 0.05
N THR A 211 -6.25 -1.30 0.99
CA THR A 211 -6.43 -1.02 2.41
C THR A 211 -5.20 -0.32 2.95
N SER A 212 -5.39 0.56 3.92
CA SER A 212 -4.30 1.20 4.66
C SER A 212 -4.61 1.21 6.14
N THR A 213 -3.55 1.26 6.92
CA THR A 213 -3.64 1.32 8.38
C THR A 213 -2.99 2.60 8.87
N VAL A 214 -3.71 3.34 9.69
CA VAL A 214 -3.23 4.50 10.44
C VAL A 214 -3.15 4.12 11.91
N GLY A 215 -1.96 4.25 12.47
CA GLY A 215 -1.74 4.02 13.89
C GLY A 215 -1.70 5.33 14.67
N MET A 216 -2.48 5.40 15.74
CA MET A 216 -2.33 6.38 16.79
C MET A 216 -1.72 5.68 17.99
N PHE A 217 -0.43 5.88 18.20
CA PHE A 217 0.31 5.29 19.30
C PHE A 217 0.72 6.40 20.25
N ASP A 218 0.30 6.28 21.51
CA ASP A 218 0.93 7.02 22.59
C ASP A 218 2.26 6.32 22.85
N SER A 219 3.37 7.02 22.64
CA SER A 219 4.69 6.45 22.34
C SER A 219 5.34 5.75 23.53
N VAL A 220 4.84 4.59 23.96
CA VAL A 220 5.57 3.63 24.77
C VAL A 220 5.09 2.21 24.44
N THR A 221 5.82 1.50 23.57
CA THR A 221 5.88 0.04 23.70
C THR A 221 6.43 -0.22 25.09
N LYS A 222 5.56 -0.63 26.04
CA LYS A 222 6.01 -0.93 27.40
C LYS A 222 6.46 -2.37 27.44
N THR A 223 7.66 -2.58 27.93
CA THR A 223 8.18 -3.91 28.21
C THR A 223 7.90 -4.25 29.66
N PHE A 224 7.21 -5.37 29.88
CA PHE A 224 6.89 -5.88 31.20
C PHE A 224 7.75 -7.09 31.51
N LEU A 225 8.17 -7.21 32.77
CA LEU A 225 8.79 -8.42 33.29
C LEU A 225 7.68 -9.41 33.65
N THR A 226 7.24 -10.26 32.72
CA THR A 226 6.06 -11.13 32.91
C THR A 226 6.38 -12.49 33.53
N GLY A 227 7.65 -12.89 33.55
CA GLY A 227 8.04 -14.16 34.14
C GLY A 227 9.53 -14.31 34.41
N LEU A 228 9.86 -15.46 34.99
CA LEU A 228 11.22 -15.89 35.30
C LEU A 228 11.37 -17.31 34.72
N GLU A 229 12.24 -17.48 33.74
CA GLU A 229 12.51 -18.79 33.13
C GLU A 229 13.69 -19.45 33.86
N PRO A 230 13.65 -20.78 34.10
CA PRO A 230 14.77 -21.49 34.69
C PRO A 230 15.97 -21.39 33.75
N THR A 231 17.12 -21.00 34.30
CA THR A 231 18.37 -20.90 33.54
C THR A 231 18.73 -22.26 32.94
N PRO A 232 19.00 -22.36 31.63
CA PRO A 232 19.51 -23.59 31.06
C PRO A 232 20.85 -23.93 31.70
N LYS A 233 21.02 -25.19 32.13
CA LYS A 233 22.29 -25.65 32.68
C LYS A 233 23.37 -25.51 31.61
N ASN A 234 24.43 -24.76 31.91
CA ASN A 234 25.64 -24.77 31.09
C ASN A 234 26.22 -26.18 31.04
N ALA A 235 26.90 -26.53 29.94
CA ALA A 235 27.52 -27.85 29.68
C ALA A 235 28.52 -28.32 30.76
N ASN A 236 28.86 -27.47 31.73
CA ASN A 236 29.86 -27.71 32.78
C ASN A 236 29.24 -28.00 34.16
N GLY A 237 27.94 -28.26 34.26
CA GLY A 237 27.29 -28.74 35.50
C GLY A 237 27.21 -27.74 36.67
N SER A 238 27.78 -26.54 36.55
CA SER A 238 27.62 -25.46 37.52
C SER A 238 26.27 -24.74 37.29
N SER A 239 25.31 -25.00 38.16
CA SER A 239 24.01 -24.31 38.18
C SER A 239 24.13 -23.05 39.01
N THR A 240 24.28 -21.88 38.37
CA THR A 240 23.87 -20.63 38.99
C THR A 240 22.34 -20.65 39.06
N ASN A 241 21.77 -20.89 40.24
CA ASN A 241 20.32 -21.05 40.46
C ASN A 241 19.51 -19.75 40.28
N LEU A 242 19.99 -18.82 39.45
CA LEU A 242 19.33 -17.53 39.21
C LEU A 242 18.46 -17.63 37.96
N PRO A 243 17.14 -17.49 38.06
CA PRO A 243 16.26 -17.55 36.90
C PRO A 243 16.46 -16.33 36.00
N THR A 244 16.32 -16.53 34.70
CA THR A 244 16.45 -15.48 33.68
C THR A 244 15.13 -14.71 33.57
N PRO A 245 15.15 -13.36 33.61
CA PRO A 245 13.94 -12.56 33.43
C PRO A 245 13.35 -12.69 32.02
N LYS A 246 12.05 -12.97 31.94
CA LYS A 246 11.27 -12.98 30.71
C LYS A 246 10.59 -11.61 30.52
N PHE A 247 10.98 -10.93 29.46
CA PHE A 247 10.43 -9.64 29.08
C PHE A 247 9.44 -9.79 27.93
N GLU A 248 8.25 -9.24 28.09
CA GLU A 248 7.23 -9.17 27.04
C GLU A 248 6.95 -7.71 26.72
N SER A 249 7.06 -7.34 25.45
CA SER A 249 6.75 -6.00 24.99
C SER A 249 5.30 -5.93 24.51
N VAL A 250 4.63 -4.83 24.81
CA VAL A 250 3.25 -4.60 24.37
C VAL A 250 3.15 -3.17 23.85
N THR A 251 2.68 -3.04 22.61
CA THR A 251 2.41 -1.75 21.98
C THR A 251 1.00 -1.30 22.36
N PHE A 252 0.92 -0.15 23.02
CA PHE A 252 -0.34 0.51 23.39
C PHE A 252 -0.72 1.56 22.35
N GLY A 253 -2.02 1.75 22.14
CA GLY A 253 -2.54 2.70 21.17
C GLY A 253 -3.76 2.16 20.42
N SER A 254 -4.18 2.89 19.40
CA SER A 254 -5.29 2.54 18.52
C SER A 254 -4.83 2.52 17.06
N ALA A 255 -5.00 1.40 16.37
CA ALA A 255 -4.83 1.33 14.92
C ALA A 255 -6.19 1.28 14.21
N PHE A 256 -6.27 2.03 13.11
CA PHE A 256 -7.43 2.20 12.27
C PHE A 256 -7.09 1.72 10.87
N GLN A 257 -7.81 0.72 10.37
CA GLN A 257 -7.70 0.23 9.01
C GLN A 257 -8.87 0.75 8.18
N PHE A 258 -8.54 1.37 7.05
CA PHE A 258 -9.49 1.83 6.06
C PHE A 258 -9.34 0.99 4.79
N GLY A 259 -10.46 0.62 4.19
CA GLY A 259 -10.54 0.01 2.86
C GLY A 259 -11.75 0.55 2.13
N GLY A 260 -11.65 0.64 0.80
CA GLY A 260 -12.74 1.14 -0.01
C GLY A 260 -12.81 0.46 -1.37
N GLU A 261 -14.03 0.13 -1.77
CA GLU A 261 -14.38 -0.37 -3.10
C GLU A 261 -15.35 0.63 -3.75
N ILE A 262 -14.93 1.21 -4.87
CA ILE A 262 -15.75 2.13 -5.67
C ILE A 262 -16.74 1.32 -6.48
N SER A 263 -18.03 1.64 -6.37
CA SER A 263 -19.09 1.06 -7.21
C SER A 263 -18.86 1.38 -8.69
N ALA A 264 -19.37 0.52 -9.59
CA ALA A 264 -19.22 0.69 -11.04
C ALA A 264 -19.77 2.03 -11.58
N ASP A 265 -20.71 2.64 -10.87
CA ASP A 265 -21.29 3.95 -11.19
C ASP A 265 -20.50 5.14 -10.63
N ALA A 266 -19.42 4.89 -9.86
CA ALA A 266 -18.60 5.89 -9.16
C ALA A 266 -19.37 6.82 -8.21
N LYS A 267 -20.63 6.49 -7.86
CA LYS A 267 -21.46 7.32 -6.96
C LYS A 267 -21.44 6.84 -5.52
N SER A 268 -21.15 5.55 -5.33
CA SER A 268 -21.09 4.94 -4.01
C SER A 268 -19.76 4.23 -3.79
N VAL A 269 -19.33 4.23 -2.53
CA VAL A 269 -18.13 3.55 -2.05
C VAL A 269 -18.56 2.61 -0.94
N LYS A 270 -18.23 1.33 -1.10
CA LYS A 270 -18.32 0.35 -0.02
C LYS A 270 -17.06 0.48 0.83
N MET A 271 -17.22 1.04 2.03
CA MET A 271 -16.12 1.27 2.96
C MET A 271 -16.04 0.13 3.98
N THR A 272 -14.84 -0.39 4.18
CA THR A 272 -14.48 -1.29 5.28
C THR A 272 -13.64 -0.52 6.28
N PHE A 273 -14.12 -0.41 7.52
CA PHE A 273 -13.44 0.23 8.63
C PHE A 273 -13.18 -0.78 9.74
N LYS A 274 -11.91 -0.94 10.11
CA LYS A 274 -11.53 -1.75 11.28
C LYS A 274 -10.75 -0.91 12.27
N MET A 275 -10.99 -1.11 13.56
CA MET A 275 -10.21 -0.51 14.62
C MET A 275 -9.74 -1.61 15.57
N LYS A 276 -8.48 -1.55 15.98
CA LYS A 276 -7.95 -2.27 17.14
C LYS A 276 -7.36 -1.26 18.12
N ALA A 277 -7.90 -1.18 19.32
CA ALA A 277 -7.36 -0.37 20.41
C ALA A 277 -6.85 -1.27 21.53
N THR A 278 -5.65 -1.00 22.01
CA THR A 278 -4.97 -1.74 23.08
C THR A 278 -4.64 -0.75 24.19
N GLU A 279 -5.22 -0.97 25.36
CA GLU A 279 -5.09 -0.13 26.55
C GLU A 279 -4.66 -0.97 27.75
N LEU A 280 -4.00 -0.33 28.72
CA LEU A 280 -3.65 -0.95 29.99
C LEU A 280 -4.77 -0.70 31.00
N ASP A 281 -5.28 -1.76 31.60
CA ASP A 281 -6.32 -1.70 32.62
C ASP A 281 -5.70 -1.50 34.01
N GLY A 282 -5.67 -0.24 34.44
CA GLY A 282 -5.23 0.14 35.79
C GLY A 282 -3.73 -0.02 36.06
N PRO A 283 -3.32 0.10 37.35
CA PRO A 283 -1.92 -0.06 37.74
C PRO A 283 -1.48 -1.54 37.62
N VAL A 284 -0.26 -1.74 37.11
CA VAL A 284 0.32 -3.08 36.93
C VAL A 284 0.60 -3.72 38.29
N ALA A 285 -0.04 -4.86 38.55
CA ALA A 285 0.19 -5.61 39.78
C ALA A 285 1.60 -6.22 39.79
N LEU A 286 2.25 -6.23 40.97
CA LEU A 286 3.57 -6.83 41.18
C LEU A 286 3.41 -8.10 42.02
N MET A 287 3.83 -9.24 41.48
CA MET A 287 3.89 -10.51 42.18
C MET A 287 5.32 -10.75 42.69
N PRO A 288 5.54 -10.84 44.01
CA PRO A 288 6.86 -11.17 44.55
C PRO A 288 7.16 -12.65 44.33
N VAL A 289 8.32 -12.94 43.76
CA VAL A 289 8.86 -14.30 43.59
C VAL A 289 10.18 -14.36 44.35
N THR A 290 10.23 -15.24 45.36
CA THR A 290 11.40 -15.40 46.21
C THR A 290 12.11 -16.72 45.89
N HIS A 291 13.41 -16.63 45.67
CA HIS A 291 14.29 -17.79 45.46
C HIS A 291 15.42 -17.77 46.49
N MET A 292 15.85 -18.95 46.92
CA MET A 292 16.97 -19.09 47.86
C MET A 292 18.28 -19.19 47.07
N ILE A 293 19.17 -18.22 47.24
CA ILE A 293 20.46 -18.17 46.57
C ILE A 293 21.55 -18.58 47.57
N THR A 294 22.33 -19.60 47.23
CA THR A 294 23.50 -20.01 47.99
C THR A 294 24.74 -19.32 47.40
N PRO A 295 25.40 -18.38 48.11
CA PRO A 295 26.60 -17.72 47.59
C PRO A 295 27.75 -18.72 47.54
N VAL A 296 28.53 -18.69 46.44
CA VAL A 296 29.76 -19.46 46.30
C VAL A 296 30.92 -18.47 46.37
N PHE A 297 31.80 -18.63 47.34
CA PHE A 297 32.96 -17.74 47.53
C PHE A 297 34.12 -18.12 46.60
N GLU A 298 35.12 -17.23 46.45
CA GLU A 298 36.30 -17.40 45.56
C GLU A 298 37.22 -18.60 45.89
N GLY A 299 36.82 -19.50 46.80
CA GLY A 299 37.46 -20.79 47.09
C GLY A 299 36.54 -22.01 46.94
N GLY A 300 35.36 -21.87 46.31
CA GLY A 300 34.40 -22.97 46.11
C GLY A 300 33.57 -23.36 47.33
N SER A 301 33.76 -22.68 48.47
CA SER A 301 32.91 -22.85 49.66
C SER A 301 31.52 -22.25 49.44
N GLN A 302 30.50 -22.99 49.86
CA GLN A 302 29.09 -22.56 49.81
C GLN A 302 28.71 -21.87 51.13
N GLY A 303 28.15 -20.67 51.06
CA GLY A 303 27.64 -19.94 52.21
C GLY A 303 26.19 -20.31 52.59
N VAL A 304 25.63 -19.60 53.57
CA VAL A 304 24.24 -19.80 54.00
C VAL A 304 23.28 -19.30 52.90
N PRO A 305 22.19 -20.03 52.58
CA PRO A 305 21.20 -19.58 51.60
C PRO A 305 20.54 -18.26 52.01
N VAL A 306 20.55 -17.27 51.11
CA VAL A 306 19.94 -15.95 51.29
C VAL A 306 18.68 -15.84 50.42
N PRO A 307 17.53 -15.40 50.98
CA PRO A 307 16.33 -15.16 50.18
C PRO A 307 16.52 -13.94 49.28
N PHE A 308 16.29 -14.12 47.98
CA PHE A 308 16.31 -13.07 46.99
C PHE A 308 14.93 -12.96 46.35
N THR A 309 14.33 -11.77 46.43
CA THR A 309 12.96 -11.54 45.94
C THR A 309 13.00 -10.65 44.71
N GLN A 310 12.44 -11.14 43.60
CA GLN A 310 12.20 -10.39 42.38
C GLN A 310 10.70 -10.11 42.23
N PHE A 311 10.33 -8.96 41.65
CA PHE A 311 8.93 -8.61 41.43
C PHE A 311 8.58 -8.79 39.95
N VAL A 312 7.67 -9.72 39.67
CA VAL A 312 7.14 -9.99 38.33
C VAL A 312 5.90 -9.12 38.11
N GLN A 313 5.82 -8.45 36.97
CA GLN A 313 4.72 -7.58 36.56
C GLN A 313 3.59 -8.40 35.91
N GLN A 314 2.36 -8.16 36.35
CA GLN A 314 1.15 -8.74 35.78
C GLN A 314 0.28 -7.62 35.16
N PRO A 315 0.55 -7.22 33.91
CA PRO A 315 -0.25 -6.22 33.22
C PRO A 315 -1.58 -6.83 32.75
N THR A 316 -2.69 -6.17 33.05
CA THR A 316 -4.00 -6.49 32.47
C THR A 316 -4.22 -5.61 31.25
N ILE A 317 -4.35 -6.22 30.06
CA ILE A 317 -4.44 -5.49 28.79
C ILE A 317 -5.86 -5.62 28.25
N VAL A 318 -6.52 -4.50 28.02
CA VAL A 318 -7.85 -4.44 27.40
C VAL A 318 -7.68 -4.19 25.91
N ARG A 319 -8.23 -5.08 25.09
CA ARG A 319 -8.27 -4.95 23.63
C ARG A 319 -9.70 -4.71 23.17
N ARG A 320 -9.90 -3.66 22.37
CA ARG A 320 -11.19 -3.34 21.74
C ARG A 320 -11.05 -3.45 20.23
N THR A 321 -11.95 -4.21 19.62
CA THR A 321 -11.97 -4.40 18.17
C THR A 321 -13.33 -4.00 17.60
N VAL A 322 -13.30 -3.28 16.48
CA VAL A 322 -14.48 -2.89 15.73
C VAL A 322 -14.21 -3.23 14.28
N ASP A 323 -15.13 -3.93 13.62
CA ASP A 323 -15.06 -4.25 12.19
C ASP A 323 -16.42 -3.93 11.58
N ARG A 324 -16.44 -2.98 10.63
CA ARG A 324 -17.66 -2.46 10.01
C ARG A 324 -17.49 -2.30 8.52
N THR A 325 -18.51 -2.70 7.78
CA THR A 325 -18.60 -2.51 6.33
C THR A 325 -19.88 -1.75 6.03
N VAL A 326 -19.78 -0.59 5.39
CA VAL A 326 -20.92 0.32 5.14
C VAL A 326 -20.80 0.87 3.73
N THR A 327 -21.93 1.01 3.04
CA THR A 327 -21.99 1.64 1.72
C THR A 327 -22.35 3.12 1.86
N LEU A 328 -21.50 4.00 1.33
CA LEU A 328 -21.64 5.44 1.41
C LEU A 328 -21.70 6.05 0.03
N THR A 329 -22.41 7.16 -0.14
CA THR A 329 -22.32 7.98 -1.35
C THR A 329 -21.06 8.84 -1.30
N ASP A 330 -20.60 9.35 -2.45
CA ASP A 330 -19.53 10.35 -2.48
C ASP A 330 -19.88 11.57 -1.59
N GLY A 331 -18.95 11.99 -0.74
CA GLY A 331 -19.14 13.02 0.28
C GLY A 331 -19.96 12.59 1.50
N GLY A 332 -20.42 11.34 1.55
CA GLY A 332 -21.18 10.79 2.67
C GLY A 332 -20.34 10.69 3.94
N THR A 333 -20.95 10.97 5.09
CA THR A 333 -20.34 10.78 6.40
C THR A 333 -21.02 9.65 7.15
N VAL A 334 -20.24 8.81 7.80
CA VAL A 334 -20.74 7.76 8.67
C VAL A 334 -20.23 7.97 10.09
N ALA A 335 -21.12 7.80 11.06
CA ALA A 335 -20.77 7.74 12.47
C ALA A 335 -20.76 6.27 12.91
N ILE A 336 -19.64 5.81 13.45
CA ILE A 336 -19.41 4.45 13.92
C ILE A 336 -19.10 4.50 15.42
N PRO A 337 -19.82 3.75 16.28
CA PRO A 337 -19.54 3.74 17.71
C PRO A 337 -18.35 2.82 17.97
N LEU A 338 -17.34 3.33 18.67
CA LEU A 338 -16.11 2.59 18.99
C LEU A 338 -16.15 1.97 20.40
N GLY A 339 -17.25 2.17 21.11
CA GLY A 339 -17.46 1.67 22.47
C GLY A 339 -17.03 2.68 23.54
N LYS A 340 -17.23 2.26 24.79
CA LYS A 340 -16.91 3.06 25.97
C LYS A 340 -15.45 2.84 26.38
N HIS A 341 -14.85 3.87 26.93
CA HIS A 341 -13.52 3.83 27.52
C HIS A 341 -13.44 4.83 28.66
N ILE A 342 -12.54 4.56 29.58
CA ILE A 342 -12.24 5.45 30.69
C ILE A 342 -10.94 6.12 30.32
N PRO A 343 -10.92 7.43 30.01
CA PRO A 343 -9.67 8.12 29.73
C PRO A 343 -8.77 8.00 30.97
N LEU A 344 -7.52 7.60 30.76
CA LEU A 344 -6.53 7.65 31.82
C LEU A 344 -6.40 9.10 32.28
N PRO A 345 -6.44 9.38 33.59
CA PRO A 345 -6.24 10.74 34.07
C PRO A 345 -4.83 11.18 33.66
N GLU A 346 -4.74 12.22 32.82
CA GLU A 346 -3.48 12.92 32.61
C GLU A 346 -2.99 13.37 34.00
N ALA A 347 -1.83 12.85 34.41
CA ALA A 347 -1.15 13.34 35.58
C ALA A 347 -0.73 14.77 35.27
N ASN A 348 -1.59 15.72 35.63
CA ASN A 348 -1.33 17.14 35.49
C ASN A 348 -0.23 17.49 36.50
N GLU A 349 1.04 17.30 36.11
CA GLU A 349 2.20 17.76 36.85
C GLU A 349 2.29 19.29 36.70
N ALA A 350 1.37 19.99 37.38
CA ALA A 350 1.46 21.43 37.50
C ALA A 350 2.74 21.79 38.27
N PRO A 351 3.52 22.80 37.84
CA PRO A 351 4.70 23.26 38.56
C PRO A 351 4.32 23.67 39.98
N ILE A 352 5.09 23.16 40.95
CA ILE A 352 4.80 23.18 42.38
C ILE A 352 4.88 24.63 42.91
N THR A 353 3.81 25.39 42.75
CA THR A 353 3.62 26.64 43.49
C THR A 353 2.84 26.32 44.77
N LEU A 354 3.28 26.88 45.91
CA LEU A 354 2.79 26.58 47.28
C LEU A 354 1.28 26.80 47.52
N ARG A 355 0.49 27.18 46.50
CA ARG A 355 -0.98 27.31 46.56
C ARG A 355 -1.75 26.12 45.97
N ALA A 356 -1.07 25.12 45.39
CA ALA A 356 -1.71 24.04 44.63
C ALA A 356 -2.52 23.01 45.45
N ARG A 357 -2.42 22.99 46.79
CA ARG A 357 -3.17 22.04 47.63
C ARG A 357 -4.62 22.46 47.95
N LEU A 358 -4.99 23.72 47.75
CA LEU A 358 -6.34 24.24 48.09
C LEU A 358 -7.37 24.09 46.95
N PHE A 359 -6.94 23.73 45.73
CA PHE A 359 -7.83 23.61 44.57
C PHE A 359 -7.68 22.29 43.81
N ARG A 360 -7.23 21.22 44.48
CA ARG A 360 -7.15 19.90 43.85
C ARG A 360 -8.55 19.27 43.73
N LYS A 361 -9.33 19.73 42.75
CA LYS A 361 -10.42 18.91 42.21
C LYS A 361 -9.77 17.80 41.40
N VAL A 362 -9.58 16.64 42.03
CA VAL A 362 -9.31 15.41 41.29
C VAL A 362 -10.58 15.13 40.50
N ALA A 363 -10.59 15.49 39.21
CA ALA A 363 -11.67 15.09 38.32
C ALA A 363 -11.71 13.55 38.32
N LYS A 364 -12.83 12.99 38.78
CA LYS A 364 -13.04 11.54 38.63
C LYS A 364 -13.01 11.24 37.14
N PRO A 365 -12.31 10.18 36.69
CA PRO A 365 -12.35 9.79 35.29
C PRO A 365 -13.82 9.43 34.97
N VAL A 366 -14.44 10.25 34.13
CA VAL A 366 -15.81 10.03 33.66
C VAL A 366 -15.73 9.06 32.51
N GLU A 367 -16.56 8.02 32.52
CA GLU A 367 -16.67 7.10 31.40
C GLU A 367 -17.10 7.87 30.14
N GLN A 368 -16.34 7.69 29.05
CA GLN A 368 -16.59 8.36 27.77
C GLN A 368 -16.86 7.33 26.67
N GLU A 369 -17.81 7.63 25.80
CA GLU A 369 -18.07 6.89 24.56
C GLU A 369 -17.26 7.52 23.42
N SER A 370 -16.53 6.69 22.68
CA SER A 370 -15.78 7.12 21.50
C SER A 370 -16.58 6.85 20.23
N ILE A 371 -16.62 7.83 19.33
CA ILE A 371 -17.35 7.78 18.06
C ILE A 371 -16.37 8.16 16.93
N ALA A 372 -16.29 7.34 15.89
CA ALA A 372 -15.57 7.69 14.66
C ALA A 372 -16.54 8.27 13.63
N LEU A 373 -16.31 9.51 13.24
CA LEU A 373 -16.90 10.13 12.06
C LEU A 373 -15.97 9.91 10.87
N VAL A 374 -16.37 9.07 9.92
CA VAL A 374 -15.60 8.82 8.70
C VAL A 374 -16.33 9.45 7.53
N THR A 375 -15.66 10.39 6.86
CA THR A 375 -16.10 10.99 5.61
C THR A 375 -15.36 10.35 4.45
N VAL A 376 -16.07 10.04 3.38
CA VAL A 376 -15.50 9.40 2.19
C VAL A 376 -15.68 10.33 0.99
N ARG A 377 -14.60 10.54 0.22
CA ARG A 377 -14.65 11.31 -1.02
C ARG A 377 -13.95 10.56 -2.14
N VAL A 378 -14.61 10.44 -3.29
CA VAL A 378 -14.03 9.88 -4.50
C VAL A 378 -13.25 10.98 -5.21
N ILE A 379 -11.96 10.73 -5.45
CA ILE A 379 -11.10 11.60 -6.24
C ILE A 379 -11.05 10.99 -7.65
N PRO A 380 -11.64 11.66 -8.66
CA PRO A 380 -11.51 11.20 -10.03
C PRO A 380 -10.04 11.29 -10.46
N PRO A 381 -9.56 10.38 -11.30
CA PRO A 381 -8.22 10.52 -11.87
C PRO A 381 -8.16 11.82 -12.69
N GLU A 382 -7.06 12.56 -12.53
CA GLU A 382 -6.78 13.67 -13.44
C GLU A 382 -6.73 13.12 -14.87
N PRO A 383 -7.42 13.76 -15.84
CA PRO A 383 -7.24 13.38 -17.23
C PRO A 383 -5.78 13.65 -17.59
N GLU A 384 -5.09 12.62 -18.08
CA GLU A 384 -3.78 12.83 -18.68
C GLU A 384 -3.95 13.81 -19.84
N ASP A 385 -3.39 15.01 -19.70
CA ASP A 385 -3.16 15.92 -20.81
C ASP A 385 -2.27 15.19 -21.80
N THR A 386 -2.88 14.54 -22.78
CA THR A 386 -2.21 14.00 -23.95
C THR A 386 -1.70 15.16 -24.79
N LYS A 387 -0.63 15.81 -24.33
CA LYS A 387 0.30 16.46 -25.24
C LYS A 387 0.91 15.32 -26.05
N PRO A 388 0.61 15.19 -27.36
CA PRO A 388 1.23 14.16 -28.15
C PRO A 388 2.73 14.41 -28.09
N ALA A 389 3.46 13.47 -27.49
CA ALA A 389 4.91 13.41 -27.59
C ALA A 389 5.24 13.33 -29.08
N ALA A 390 5.57 14.47 -29.68
CA ALA A 390 6.14 14.55 -31.00
C ALA A 390 7.54 13.91 -30.94
N GLY A 391 7.56 12.59 -31.10
CA GLY A 391 8.75 11.76 -31.06
C GLY A 391 8.53 10.48 -31.84
N VAL A 392 7.85 10.55 -32.99
CA VAL A 392 7.82 9.46 -33.95
C VAL A 392 9.15 9.48 -34.70
N VAL A 393 10.04 8.56 -34.33
CA VAL A 393 11.20 8.20 -35.13
C VAL A 393 10.68 7.64 -36.46
N ARG A 394 10.66 8.45 -37.52
CA ARG A 394 10.41 7.99 -38.87
C ARG A 394 11.72 7.53 -39.51
N ALA A 395 11.73 6.28 -39.95
CA ALA A 395 12.76 5.67 -40.77
C ALA A 395 13.04 6.51 -42.03
N ALA A 396 14.32 6.59 -42.38
CA ALA A 396 14.81 7.30 -43.55
C ALA A 396 14.23 6.70 -44.84
N GLY A 397 13.42 7.49 -45.54
CA GLY A 397 13.04 7.31 -46.93
C GLY A 397 13.42 8.57 -47.70
N THR A 398 14.21 8.39 -48.76
CA THR A 398 14.74 9.42 -49.65
C THR A 398 13.64 10.13 -50.45
N ALA A 399 13.66 11.46 -50.51
CA ALA A 399 13.00 12.25 -51.55
C ALA A 399 13.61 13.66 -51.71
N PRO A 400 13.43 14.33 -52.86
CA PRO A 400 14.39 15.28 -53.44
C PRO A 400 14.19 16.76 -53.06
N LYS A 401 15.24 17.53 -53.34
CA LYS A 401 15.41 18.99 -53.15
C LYS A 401 14.28 19.84 -53.75
N ALA A 402 13.76 20.78 -52.96
CA ALA A 402 13.24 22.06 -53.42
C ALA A 402 13.56 23.16 -52.38
N LYS A 403 13.95 24.33 -52.89
CA LYS A 403 14.65 25.44 -52.21
C LYS A 403 13.68 26.58 -51.92
N ALA A 404 13.64 27.10 -50.69
CA ALA A 404 13.15 28.45 -50.34
C ALA A 404 13.83 28.93 -49.03
N PRO A 405 13.99 30.26 -48.80
CA PRO A 405 15.21 30.83 -48.22
C PRO A 405 15.17 31.04 -46.70
N ALA A 406 16.35 30.97 -46.07
CA ALA A 406 16.57 31.19 -44.65
C ALA A 406 16.67 32.69 -44.27
N PRO A 407 16.23 33.10 -43.07
CA PRO A 407 16.53 34.41 -42.50
C PRO A 407 17.96 34.44 -41.92
N SER A 408 18.61 35.59 -42.07
CA SER A 408 20.01 35.87 -41.72
C SER A 408 20.32 35.73 -40.22
N CYS A 409 21.38 34.98 -39.88
CA CYS A 409 21.98 34.92 -38.54
C CYS A 409 22.90 36.13 -38.28
N PRO A 410 22.94 36.69 -37.06
CA PRO A 410 23.95 37.68 -36.66
C PRO A 410 25.31 37.01 -36.41
N ALA A 411 26.38 37.78 -36.62
CA ALA A 411 27.78 37.33 -36.65
C ALA A 411 28.23 36.55 -35.39
N ARG A 412 29.01 35.47 -35.61
CA ARG A 412 29.65 34.65 -34.57
C ARG A 412 30.47 35.53 -33.62
N SER A 413 30.23 35.43 -32.32
CA SER A 413 31.05 36.10 -31.31
C SER A 413 32.40 35.37 -31.15
N PRO A 414 33.51 36.12 -30.95
CA PRO A 414 34.84 35.52 -30.78
C PRO A 414 34.94 34.60 -29.54
N ALA A 415 34.11 34.80 -28.53
CA ALA A 415 34.03 33.92 -27.36
C ALA A 415 33.51 32.50 -27.72
N ALA A 416 32.57 32.38 -28.65
CA ALA A 416 31.99 31.08 -29.04
C ALA A 416 33.03 30.17 -29.71
N GLU A 417 33.96 30.74 -30.48
CA GLU A 417 35.03 29.99 -31.14
C GLU A 417 36.02 29.39 -30.13
N HIS A 418 36.37 30.15 -29.09
CA HIS A 418 37.25 29.68 -28.01
C HIS A 418 36.59 28.61 -27.12
N VAL A 419 35.26 28.67 -26.91
CA VAL A 419 34.51 27.63 -26.18
C VAL A 419 34.50 26.30 -26.96
N VAL A 420 34.37 26.35 -28.30
CA VAL A 420 34.46 25.15 -29.15
C VAL A 420 35.87 24.55 -29.10
N ALA A 421 36.91 25.39 -29.19
CA ALA A 421 38.30 24.95 -29.06
C ALA A 421 38.60 24.33 -27.69
N TYR A 422 38.06 24.89 -26.61
CA TYR A 422 38.14 24.33 -25.25
C TYR A 422 37.53 22.92 -25.19
N ARG A 423 36.29 22.74 -25.67
CA ARG A 423 35.60 21.44 -25.64
C ARG A 423 36.36 20.37 -26.43
N LYS A 424 36.89 20.73 -27.61
CA LYS A 424 37.70 19.84 -28.44
C LYS A 424 38.98 19.41 -27.71
N ALA A 425 39.69 20.35 -27.08
CA ALA A 425 40.89 20.04 -26.30
C ALA A 425 40.60 19.17 -25.06
N CYS A 426 39.43 19.32 -24.43
CA CYS A 426 38.98 18.44 -23.34
C CYS A 426 38.71 17.01 -23.81
N ILE A 427 38.04 16.83 -24.95
CA ILE A 427 37.78 15.49 -25.53
C ILE A 427 39.10 14.78 -25.88
N GLU A 428 40.07 15.54 -26.38
CA GLU A 428 41.39 15.02 -26.79
C GLU A 428 42.39 14.90 -25.63
N GLY A 429 41.99 15.23 -24.38
CA GLY A 429 42.85 15.13 -23.20
C GLY A 429 44.00 16.15 -23.12
N ARG A 430 43.98 17.20 -23.94
CA ARG A 430 45.02 18.24 -24.00
C ARG A 430 44.76 19.35 -22.99
N THR A 431 45.21 19.16 -21.76
CA THR A 431 44.90 20.03 -20.61
C THR A 431 45.46 21.46 -20.72
N GLN A 432 46.67 21.63 -21.26
CA GLN A 432 47.30 22.95 -21.44
C GLN A 432 46.59 23.79 -22.51
N ASP A 433 46.19 23.14 -23.62
CA ASP A 433 45.47 23.79 -24.72
C ASP A 433 44.04 24.16 -24.29
N ALA A 434 43.38 23.29 -23.53
CA ALA A 434 42.08 23.57 -22.94
C ALA A 434 42.17 24.79 -21.99
N MET A 435 43.16 24.84 -21.10
CA MET A 435 43.32 25.95 -20.17
C MET A 435 43.55 27.29 -20.90
N LYS A 436 44.36 27.29 -21.96
CA LYS A 436 44.60 28.48 -22.78
C LYS A 436 43.33 28.94 -23.51
N ALA A 437 42.57 28.00 -24.09
CA ALA A 437 41.31 28.31 -24.78
C ALA A 437 40.23 28.83 -23.80
N ALA A 438 40.15 28.27 -22.59
CA ALA A 438 39.24 28.74 -21.56
C ALA A 438 39.56 30.18 -21.12
N MET A 439 40.83 30.50 -20.90
CA MET A 439 41.24 31.87 -20.53
C MET A 439 40.89 32.89 -21.63
N LEU A 440 41.07 32.54 -22.90
CA LEU A 440 40.70 33.40 -24.02
C LEU A 440 39.19 33.58 -24.14
N ALA A 441 38.40 32.51 -23.88
CA ALA A 441 36.95 32.57 -23.87
C ALA A 441 36.43 33.49 -22.74
N LEU A 442 36.94 33.32 -21.52
CA LEU A 442 36.58 34.11 -20.34
C LEU A 442 36.99 35.58 -20.47
N ALA A 443 38.13 35.85 -21.13
CA ALA A 443 38.58 37.21 -21.41
C ALA A 443 37.68 37.92 -22.44
N ALA A 444 37.09 37.17 -23.37
CA ALA A 444 36.18 37.70 -24.37
C ALA A 444 34.75 37.88 -23.83
N ASP A 445 34.24 36.92 -23.04
CA ASP A 445 32.96 37.00 -22.35
C ASP A 445 32.98 36.18 -21.03
N PRO A 446 32.86 36.83 -19.86
CA PRO A 446 32.84 36.15 -18.57
C PRO A 446 31.68 35.15 -18.37
N LYS A 447 30.63 35.19 -19.21
CA LYS A 447 29.45 34.31 -19.12
C LYS A 447 29.43 33.18 -20.16
N CYS A 448 30.47 33.03 -20.98
CA CYS A 448 30.48 32.09 -22.11
C CYS A 448 30.32 30.59 -21.77
N PHE A 449 30.43 30.22 -20.48
CA PHE A 449 30.26 28.84 -20.00
C PHE A 449 28.95 28.62 -19.22
N ALA A 450 28.08 29.62 -19.12
CA ALA A 450 26.85 29.53 -18.32
C ALA A 450 25.71 28.75 -18.98
N ASP A 451 25.71 28.62 -20.32
CA ASP A 451 24.65 27.92 -21.05
C ASP A 451 25.08 26.49 -21.45
N GLU A 452 24.42 25.48 -20.87
CA GLU A 452 24.62 24.06 -21.22
C GLU A 452 24.04 23.68 -22.59
N THR A 453 23.45 24.62 -23.33
CA THR A 453 22.92 24.38 -24.67
C THR A 453 23.62 25.28 -25.70
N PRO A 454 24.14 24.72 -26.81
CA PRO A 454 24.59 25.53 -27.93
C PRO A 454 23.35 26.09 -28.64
N SER A 455 22.81 27.20 -28.14
CA SER A 455 22.00 28.12 -28.93
C SER A 455 22.93 28.84 -29.91
N CYS A 456 23.39 28.14 -30.96
CA CYS A 456 23.86 28.69 -32.23
C CYS A 456 24.15 27.52 -33.18
N CYS A 457 23.14 27.19 -33.99
CA CYS A 457 23.24 26.59 -35.33
C CYS A 457 24.42 25.63 -35.59
N ALA A 458 24.19 24.33 -35.40
CA ALA A 458 24.87 23.29 -36.19
C ALA A 458 23.87 22.78 -37.24
N GLY A 459 23.91 23.43 -38.42
CA GLY A 459 23.63 22.76 -39.67
C GLY A 459 24.92 22.07 -40.13
N GLU A 460 24.75 20.84 -40.64
CA GLU A 460 25.56 20.13 -41.63
C GLU A 460 27.09 20.35 -41.63
N GLU A 461 27.82 19.32 -41.18
CA GLU A 461 28.73 18.52 -42.04
C GLU A 461 28.95 17.13 -41.42
#